data_AF-A0A9E3YU04-F1
#
_entry.id   AF-A0A9E3YU04-F1
#
_cell.length_a   1.000
_cell.length_b   1.000
_cell.length_c   1.000
_cell.angle_alpha   90.00
_cell.angle_beta   90.00
_cell.angle_gamma   90.00
#
_symmetry.space_group_name_H-M   'P 1'
#
loop_
_entity.id
_entity.type
_entity.pdbx_description
1 polymer ?
#
loop_
_entity_poly.entity_id
_entity_poly.type
_entity_poly.pdbx_seq_one_letter_code
_entity_poly.pdbx_strand_id
1 'polypeptide(L)' 'ASQRTRGRLRDAAEPRPDYRHAEDMRPADAQREIARLEEQMYRHAKNLEFEEAARVRDRLLALKERLFVTP' A
#
# COMPACT_ATOMS: atom_id res chain seq x y z
N ALA A 1 44.45 30.10 9.73
CA ALA A 1 44.27 28.63 9.62
C ALA A 1 42.79 28.29 9.76
N SER A 2 42.30 27.41 8.86
CA SER A 2 41.09 26.55 8.98
C SER A 2 39.73 27.21 9.25
N GLN A 3 38.91 27.45 8.22
CA GLN A 3 37.87 26.53 7.75
C GLN A 3 36.84 26.10 8.82
N ARG A 4 35.56 26.47 8.62
CA ARG A 4 34.46 25.51 8.37
C ARG A 4 33.10 26.22 8.27
N THR A 5 32.66 26.36 7.03
CA THR A 5 31.27 26.19 6.60
C THR A 5 30.65 24.94 7.22
N ARG A 6 29.37 25.01 7.58
CA ARG A 6 28.34 23.94 7.64
C ARG A 6 27.14 24.59 8.36
N GLY A 7 25.93 24.64 7.84
CA GLY A 7 25.32 23.78 6.86
C GLY A 7 23.89 23.57 7.36
N ARG A 8 22.95 24.31 6.75
CA ARG A 8 21.65 23.82 6.31
C ARG A 8 21.04 22.69 7.16
N LEU A 9 20.20 23.04 8.13
CA LEU A 9 19.21 22.12 8.71
C LEU A 9 17.85 22.75 8.41
N ARG A 10 17.39 22.73 7.16
CA ARG A 10 16.23 21.91 6.76
C ARG A 10 15.84 20.86 7.80
N ASP A 11 15.16 21.28 8.85
CA ASP A 11 14.24 20.42 9.58
C ASP A 11 12.96 20.24 8.72
N ALA A 12 13.15 19.59 7.58
CA ALA A 12 12.07 19.05 6.76
C ALA A 12 11.99 17.55 7.08
N ALA A 13 11.37 17.24 8.21
CA ALA A 13 11.01 15.87 8.56
C ALA A 13 9.68 15.90 9.31
N GLU A 14 8.63 16.22 8.57
CA GLU A 14 7.25 15.87 8.93
C GLU A 14 7.13 14.35 9.16
N PRO A 15 6.13 13.93 9.96
CA PRO A 15 6.31 12.95 11.03
C PRO A 15 6.46 11.52 10.50
N ARG A 16 7.35 10.77 11.15
CA ARG A 16 7.40 9.31 11.03
C ARG A 16 6.08 8.76 11.56
N PRO A 17 5.27 8.05 10.75
CA PRO A 17 4.03 7.49 11.25
C PRO A 17 4.41 6.42 12.27
N ASP A 18 3.93 6.60 13.49
CA ASP A 18 4.14 5.69 14.61
C ASP A 18 3.43 4.38 14.28
N TYR A 19 4.19 3.37 13.81
CA TYR A 19 3.72 2.01 13.52
C TYR A 19 3.56 1.22 14.82
N ARG A 20 2.70 1.68 15.72
CA ARG A 20 2.18 0.86 16.81
C ARG A 20 0.87 0.22 16.38
N HIS A 21 0.68 -1.02 16.84
CA HIS A 21 -0.34 -2.01 16.49
C HIS A 21 0.01 -2.87 15.28
N ALA A 22 0.69 -3.99 15.59
CA ALA A 22 0.96 -5.11 14.70
C ALA A 22 -0.23 -6.08 14.59
N GLU A 23 -1.42 -5.68 15.09
CA GLU A 23 -2.66 -6.46 15.08
C GLU A 23 -3.63 -5.98 14.00
N ASP A 24 -3.43 -4.75 13.50
CA ASP A 24 -4.19 -4.16 12.41
C ASP A 24 -3.29 -4.08 11.19
N MET A 25 -3.55 -4.89 10.16
CA MET A 25 -3.11 -4.49 8.82
C MET A 25 -3.68 -3.09 8.62
N ARG A 26 -2.81 -2.06 8.61
CA ARG A 26 -3.29 -0.68 8.56
C ARG A 26 -4.22 -0.56 7.36
N PRO A 27 -5.42 0.02 7.50
CA PRO A 27 -6.34 0.18 6.39
C PRO A 27 -5.67 0.77 5.14
N ALA A 28 -4.66 1.62 5.34
CA ALA A 28 -3.79 2.16 4.30
C ALA A 28 -2.98 1.10 3.52
N ASP A 29 -2.43 0.08 4.18
CA ASP A 29 -1.66 -0.98 3.52
C ASP A 29 -2.57 -1.94 2.74
N ALA A 30 -3.75 -2.22 3.28
CA ALA A 30 -4.76 -3.01 2.58
C ALA A 30 -5.33 -2.27 1.36
N GLN A 31 -5.52 -0.95 1.44
CA GLN A 31 -5.88 -0.11 0.28
C GLN A 31 -4.81 -0.15 -0.82
N ARG A 32 -3.52 -0.11 -0.45
CA ARG A 32 -2.41 -0.24 -1.41
C ARG A 32 -2.43 -1.59 -2.11
N GLU A 33 -2.65 -2.67 -1.36
CA GLU A 33 -2.73 -4.02 -1.93
C GLU A 33 -3.96 -4.18 -2.83
N ILE A 34 -5.10 -3.60 -2.48
CA ILE A 34 -6.29 -3.57 -3.35
C ILE A 34 -5.97 -2.88 -4.68
N ALA A 35 -5.36 -1.69 -4.66
CA ALA A 35 -5.01 -0.98 -5.90
C ALA A 35 -4.05 -1.80 -6.79
N ARG A 36 -3.08 -2.48 -6.16
CA ARG A 36 -2.15 -3.37 -6.86
C ARG A 36 -2.85 -4.59 -7.48
N LEU A 37 -3.84 -5.16 -6.80
CA LEU A 37 -4.63 -6.29 -7.31
C LEU A 37 -5.57 -5.83 -8.43
N GLU A 38 -6.16 -4.64 -8.35
CA GLU A 38 -6.98 -4.06 -9.43
C GLU A 38 -6.14 -3.91 -10.71
N GLU A 39 -4.94 -3.34 -10.61
CA GLU A 39 -4.03 -3.21 -11.75
C GLU A 39 -3.67 -4.57 -12.37
N GLN A 40 -3.34 -5.57 -11.55
CA GLN A 40 -3.05 -6.93 -12.02
C GLN A 40 -4.26 -7.57 -12.69
N MET A 41 -5.45 -7.45 -12.12
CA MET A 41 -6.69 -7.95 -12.73
C MET A 41 -6.93 -7.32 -14.09
N TYR A 42 -6.78 -6.00 -14.22
CA TYR A 42 -6.92 -5.30 -15.50
C TYR A 42 -5.89 -5.75 -16.52
N ARG A 43 -4.64 -6.00 -16.09
CA ARG A 43 -3.60 -6.53 -16.98
C ARG A 43 -3.96 -7.92 -17.51
N HIS A 44 -4.38 -8.84 -16.63
CA HIS A 44 -4.83 -10.17 -17.04
C HIS A 44 -6.04 -10.10 -17.98
N ALA A 45 -7.01 -9.24 -17.68
CA ALA A 45 -8.17 -9.03 -18.56
C ALA A 45 -7.76 -8.51 -19.96
N LYS A 46 -6.79 -7.58 -20.04
CA LYS A 46 -6.24 -7.10 -21.32
C LYS A 46 -5.51 -8.19 -22.10
N ASN A 47 -4.85 -9.10 -21.40
CA ASN A 47 -4.15 -10.25 -21.98
C ASN A 47 -5.09 -11.42 -22.32
N LEU A 48 -6.39 -11.31 -22.06
CA LEU A 48 -7.38 -12.40 -22.19
C LEU A 48 -7.12 -13.59 -21.24
N GLU A 49 -6.39 -13.35 -20.15
CA GLU A 49 -6.09 -14.29 -19.07
C GLU A 49 -7.23 -14.29 -18.03
N PHE A 50 -8.40 -14.80 -18.44
CA PHE A 50 -9.63 -14.68 -17.64
C PHE A 50 -9.61 -15.51 -16.36
N GLU A 51 -8.92 -16.65 -16.34
CA GLU A 51 -8.83 -17.50 -15.16
C GLU A 51 -8.01 -16.81 -14.06
N GLU A 52 -6.91 -16.18 -14.44
CA GLU A 52 -6.04 -15.40 -13.58
C GLU A 52 -6.74 -14.13 -13.11
N ALA A 53 -7.42 -13.43 -14.01
CA ALA A 53 -8.24 -12.26 -13.65
C ALA A 53 -9.33 -12.63 -12.61
N ALA A 54 -9.97 -13.79 -12.76
CA ALA A 54 -10.95 -14.29 -11.79
C ALA A 54 -10.32 -14.56 -10.41
N ARG A 55 -9.15 -15.21 -10.37
CA ARG A 55 -8.42 -15.46 -9.11
C ARG A 55 -8.02 -14.15 -8.41
N VAL A 56 -7.58 -13.14 -9.17
CA VAL A 56 -7.22 -11.84 -8.62
C VAL A 56 -8.45 -11.10 -8.08
N ARG A 57 -9.58 -11.16 -8.80
CA ARG A 57 -10.86 -10.60 -8.34
C ARG A 57 -11.30 -11.22 -7.02
N ASP A 58 -11.22 -12.54 -6.88
CA ASP A 58 -11.65 -13.22 -5.66
C ASP A 58 -10.77 -12.84 -4.46
N ARG A 59 -9.45 -12.68 -4.68
CA ARG A 59 -8.52 -12.16 -3.65
C ARG A 59 -8.83 -10.72 -3.25
N LEU A 60 -9.21 -9.89 -4.21
CA LEU A 60 -9.61 -8.51 -3.96
C LEU A 60 -10.91 -8.42 -3.15
N LEU A 61 -11.89 -9.29 -3.43
CA LEU A 61 -13.12 -9.38 -2.64
C LEU A 61 -12.83 -9.77 -1.19
N ALA A 62 -12.00 -10.80 -0.98
CA ALA A 62 -11.62 -11.23 0.38
C ALA A 62 -10.89 -10.13 1.17
N LEU A 63 -10.06 -9.31 0.50
CA LEU A 63 -9.41 -8.16 1.13
C LEU A 63 -10.40 -7.05 1.47
N LYS A 64 -11.35 -6.75 0.57
CA LYS A 64 -12.40 -5.76 0.84
C LYS A 64 -13.28 -6.20 2.01
N GLU A 65 -13.72 -7.45 2.04
CA GLU A 65 -14.52 -8.00 3.15
C GLU A 65 -13.80 -7.88 4.49
N ARG A 66 -12.51 -8.22 4.56
CA ARG A 66 -11.71 -8.06 5.79
C ARG A 66 -11.59 -6.62 6.26
N LEU A 67 -11.68 -5.63 5.37
CA LEU A 67 -11.65 -4.22 5.74
C LEU A 67 -13.01 -3.70 6.19
N PHE A 68 -14.10 -4.21 5.62
CA PHE A 68 -15.46 -3.78 5.96
C PHE A 68 -16.06 -4.52 7.17
N VAL A 69 -15.52 -5.69 7.54
CA VAL A 69 -15.99 -6.50 8.68
C VAL A 69 -15.32 -6.10 10.01
N THR A 70 -14.33 -5.21 9.98
CA THR A 70 -13.71 -4.67 11.20
C THR A 70 -14.55 -3.47 11.70
N PRO A 71 -15.20 -3.55 12.88
CA PRO A 71 -16.06 -2.49 13.41
C PRO A 71 -15.30 -1.26 13.90
#